data_AF-A0AAN1TVU9-F1
#
_entry.id   AF-A0AAN1TVU9-F1
#
_cell.length_a   1.000
_cell.length_b   1.000
_cell.length_c   1.000
_cell.angle_alpha   90.00
_cell.angle_beta   90.00
_cell.angle_gamma   90.00
#
_symmetry.space_group_name_H-M   'P 1'
#
loop_
_entity.id
_entity.type
_entity.pdbx_description
1 polymer ?
#
loop_
_entity_poly.entity_id
_entity_poly.type
_entity_poly.pdbx_seq_one_letter_code
_entity_poly.pdbx_strand_id
1 'polypeptide(L)' 'MILWLADRWGEPDPSVIAALPCDTLNHWRAYFLQQGILTRSEPQSAQSPHDTRPNTATHSVDQQCDAVMRALM' A
#
# COMPACT_ATOMS: atom_id res chain seq x y z
N MET A 1 7.46 -10.28 -1.62
CA MET A 1 6.80 -8.98 -1.35
C MET A 1 7.41 -8.29 -0.12
N ILE A 2 7.41 -8.92 1.06
CA ILE A 2 7.88 -8.30 2.32
C ILE A 2 9.34 -7.81 2.23
N LEU A 3 10.29 -8.66 1.80
CA LEU A 3 11.71 -8.25 1.66
C LEU A 3 11.91 -7.09 0.67
N TRP A 4 11.16 -7.09 -0.43
CA TRP A 4 11.20 -6.01 -1.41
C TRP A 4 10.62 -4.71 -0.85
N LEU A 5 9.58 -4.80 -0.02
CA LEU A 5 8.99 -3.63 0.62
C LEU A 5 9.92 -3.05 1.70
N ALA A 6 10.62 -3.92 2.44
CA ALA A 6 11.66 -3.52 3.39
C ALA A 6 12.80 -2.78 2.69
N ASP A 7 13.31 -3.33 1.58
CA ASP A 7 14.33 -2.69 0.74
C ASP A 7 13.87 -1.33 0.20
N ARG A 8 12.63 -1.24 -0.30
CA ARG A 8 12.04 0.01 -0.82
C ARG A 8 11.93 1.11 0.24
N TRP A 9 11.75 0.75 1.50
CA TRP A 9 11.61 1.71 2.60
C TRP A 9 12.90 1.91 3.40
N GLY A 10 13.98 1.22 3.04
CA GLY A 10 15.23 1.27 3.78
C GLY A 10 15.14 0.63 5.16
N GLU A 11 14.16 -0.26 5.38
CA GLU A 11 13.98 -0.96 6.64
C GLU A 11 14.99 -2.11 6.71
N PRO A 12 15.98 -2.08 7.63
CA PRO A 12 17.05 -3.07 7.69
C PRO A 12 16.56 -4.43 8.19
N ASP A 13 15.48 -4.46 8.99
CA ASP A 13 14.86 -5.69 9.47
C ASP A 13 13.51 -5.94 8.77
N PRO A 14 13.41 -6.94 7.89
CA PRO A 14 12.16 -7.25 7.21
C PRO A 14 11.07 -7.76 8.17
N SER A 15 11.42 -8.15 9.39
CA SER A 15 10.47 -8.57 10.42
C SER A 15 9.55 -7.43 10.84
N VAL A 16 10.01 -6.19 10.77
CA VAL A 16 9.19 -4.99 11.07
C VAL A 16 8.06 -4.85 10.05
N ILE A 17 8.36 -5.08 8.77
CA ILE A 17 7.35 -5.12 7.71
C ILE A 17 6.44 -6.33 7.87
N ALA A 18 6.98 -7.49 8.25
CA ALA A 18 6.19 -8.70 8.48
C ALA A 18 5.25 -8.59 9.70
N ALA A 19 5.59 -7.75 10.68
CA ALA A 19 4.79 -7.51 11.87
C ALA A 19 3.59 -6.57 11.61
N LEU A 20 3.52 -5.95 10.44
CA LEU A 20 2.36 -5.13 10.05
C LEU A 20 1.09 -5.99 10.01
N PRO A 21 -0.08 -5.41 10.35
CA PRO A 21 -1.35 -6.10 10.22
C PRO A 21 -1.55 -6.68 8.82
N CYS A 22 -2.18 -7.86 8.76
CA CYS A 22 -2.44 -8.54 7.50
C CYS A 22 -3.25 -7.67 6.53
N ASP A 23 -4.21 -6.91 7.03
CA ASP A 23 -5.00 -5.96 6.24
C ASP A 23 -4.13 -4.90 5.57
N THR A 24 -3.16 -4.35 6.31
CA THR A 24 -2.18 -3.40 5.80
C THR A 24 -1.40 -4.05 4.66
N LEU A 25 -0.78 -5.21 4.89
CA LEU A 25 0.01 -5.92 3.89
C LEU A 25 -0.81 -6.27 2.62
N ASN A 26 -2.07 -6.64 2.78
CA ASN A 26 -2.99 -6.90 1.68
C ASN A 26 -3.35 -5.63 0.90
N HIS A 27 -3.54 -4.51 1.58
CA HIS A 27 -3.78 -3.23 0.93
C HIS A 27 -2.59 -2.80 0.07
N TRP A 28 -1.37 -2.87 0.61
CA TRP A 28 -0.14 -2.59 -0.15
C TRP A 28 0.00 -3.53 -1.34
N ARG A 29 -0.29 -4.83 -1.16
CA ARG A 29 -0.28 -5.81 -2.26
C ARG A 29 -1.24 -5.42 -3.37
N ALA A 30 -2.47 -5.06 -3.04
CA ALA A 30 -3.49 -4.65 -4.01
C ALA A 30 -3.07 -3.35 -4.74
N TYR A 31 -2.55 -2.37 -4.02
CA TYR A 31 -2.06 -1.11 -4.58
C TYR A 31 -0.93 -1.34 -5.61
N PHE A 32 0.09 -2.13 -5.26
CA PHE A 32 1.20 -2.40 -6.17
C PHE A 32 0.84 -3.33 -7.34
N LEU A 33 -0.16 -4.19 -7.17
CA LEU A 33 -0.75 -4.96 -8.28
C LEU A 33 -1.46 -4.03 -9.26
N GLN A 34 -2.23 -3.04 -8.78
CA GLN A 34 -2.89 -2.05 -9.63
C GLN A 34 -1.89 -1.17 -10.39
N GLN A 35 -0.75 -0.84 -9.76
CA GLN A 35 0.31 -0.07 -10.41
C GLN A 35 1.15 -0.88 -11.40
N GLY A 36 0.94 -2.20 -11.50
CA GLY A 36 1.74 -3.08 -12.35
C GLY A 36 3.18 -3.28 -11.87
N ILE A 37 3.52 -2.84 -10.66
CA ILE A 37 4.85 -3.01 -10.06
C ILE A 37 5.04 -4.46 -9.59
N LEU A 38 4.00 -5.06 -9.04
CA LEU A 38 3.96 -6.49 -8.78
C LEU A 38 3.23 -7.19 -9.91
N THR A 39 3.89 -8.15 -10.55
CA THR A 39 3.21 -9.06 -11.48
C THR A 39 2.49 -10.14 -10.65
N ARG A 40 1.20 -10.35 -10.92
CA ARG A 40 0.43 -11.43 -10.29
C ARG A 40 0.98 -12.76 -10.81
N SER A 41 1.73 -13.51 -10.00
CA SER A 41 2.16 -14.89 -10.33
C SER A 41 1.05 -15.94 -10.15
N GLU A 42 -0.22 -15.54 -10.12
CA GLU A 42 -1.34 -16.48 -9.97
C GLU A 42 -1.93 -16.80 -11.35
N PRO A 43 -2.36 -18.06 -11.58
CA PRO A 43 -2.97 -18.46 -12.84
C PRO A 43 -4.18 -17.58 -13.11
N GLN A 44 -4.16 -16.97 -14.29
CA GLN A 44 -5.19 -16.10 -14.83
C GLN A 44 -6.58 -16.74 -14.72
N SER A 45 -7.29 -16.47 -13.64
CA SER A 45 -8.76 -16.50 -13.63
C SER A 45 -9.24 -15.07 -13.79
N ALA A 46 -9.73 -14.80 -14.99
CA ALA A 46 -10.34 -13.55 -15.39
C ALA A 46 -11.55 -13.26 -14.51
N GLN A 47 -11.42 -12.32 -13.58
CA GLN A 47 -12.55 -11.60 -13.03
C GLN A 47 -12.16 -10.13 -12.92
N SER A 48 -12.66 -9.34 -13.88
CA SER A 48 -12.61 -7.89 -13.87
C SER A 48 -13.31 -7.37 -12.60
N PRO A 49 -12.64 -6.67 -11.69
CA PRO A 49 -13.33 -6.04 -10.57
C PRO A 49 -13.93 -4.73 -11.08
N HIS A 50 -15.25 -4.67 -10.99
CA HIS A 50 -16.08 -3.50 -11.20
C HIS A 50 -15.45 -2.25 -10.57
N ASP A 51 -15.44 -1.18 -11.35
CA ASP A 51 -15.11 0.17 -10.94
C ASP A 51 -16.12 0.60 -9.85
N THR A 52 -15.67 0.64 -8.61
CA THR A 52 -16.38 1.35 -7.55
C THR A 52 -15.34 2.06 -6.70
N ARG A 53 -14.68 3.02 -7.35
CA ARG A 53 -13.93 4.10 -6.70
C ARG A 53 -14.85 4.80 -5.68
N PRO A 54 -14.58 4.72 -4.36
CA PRO A 54 -15.09 5.73 -3.44
C PRO A 54 -14.40 7.03 -3.85
N ASN A 55 -15.19 8.04 -4.16
CA ASN A 55 -14.70 9.37 -4.48
C ASN A 55 -14.26 10.06 -3.17
N THR A 56 -13.25 9.53 -2.50
CA THR A 56 -12.60 10.19 -1.37
C THR A 56 -11.61 11.17 -1.93
N ALA A 57 -11.89 12.46 -1.70
CA ALA A 57 -11.10 13.60 -2.12
C ALA A 57 -9.59 13.32 -2.01
N THR A 58 -8.89 13.62 -3.10
CA THR A 58 -7.43 13.61 -3.24
C THR A 58 -6.80 14.66 -2.32
N HIS A 59 -6.85 14.43 -1.01
CA HIS A 59 -5.92 15.09 -0.11
C HIS A 59 -4.59 14.38 -0.30
N SER A 60 -3.59 15.13 -0.80
CA SER A 60 -2.22 14.60 -0.85
C SER A 60 -1.86 14.13 0.55
N VAL A 61 -1.19 12.98 0.66
CA VAL A 61 -0.66 12.47 1.93
C VAL A 61 0.13 13.57 2.65
N ASP A 62 0.81 14.43 1.89
CA ASP A 62 1.52 15.60 2.41
C ASP A 62 0.61 16.60 3.15
N GLN A 63 -0.60 16.86 2.65
CA GLN A 63 -1.57 17.74 3.32
C GLN A 63 -2.09 17.12 4.62
N GLN A 64 -2.24 15.79 4.65
CA GLN A 64 -2.68 15.07 5.85
C GLN A 64 -1.57 15.05 6.90
N CYS A 65 -0.32 14.81 6.48
CA CYS A 65 0.86 14.90 7.35
C CYS A 65 1.05 16.30 7.92
N ASP A 66 0.90 17.35 7.09
CA ASP A 66 1.03 18.75 7.53
C ASP A 66 -0.07 19.15 8.53
N ALA A 67 -1.31 18.68 8.33
CA ALA A 67 -2.41 18.91 9.26
C ALA A 67 -2.18 18.24 10.62
N VAL A 68 -1.66 17.01 10.65
CA VAL A 68 -1.31 16.29 11.89
C VAL A 68 -0.17 16.98 12.62
N MET A 69 0.89 17.38 11.90
CA MET A 69 2.03 18.11 12.48
C MET A 69 1.62 19.45 13.09
N ARG A 70 0.67 20.17 12.47
CA ARG A 70 0.10 21.40 13.04
C ARG A 70 -0.74 21.16 14.30
N ALA A 71 -1.47 20.05 14.39
CA ALA A 71 -2.34 19.77 15.53
C ALA A 71 -1.58 19.32 16.79
N LEU A 72 -0.33 18.88 16.63
CA LEU A 72 0.56 18.42 17.71
C LEU A 72 1.43 19.54 18.31
N MET A 73 1.37 20.75 17.76
CA MET A 73 2.11 21.94 18.20
C MET A 73 1.16 22.92 18.90
#